data_AF-A0A818CCN3-F1
#
_entry.id   AF-A0A818CCN3-F1
#
_cell.length_a   1.000
_cell.length_b   1.000
_cell.length_c   1.000
_cell.angle_alpha   90.00
_cell.angle_beta   90.00
_cell.angle_gamma   90.00
#
_symmetry.space_group_name_H-M   'P 1'
#
loop_
_entity.id
_entity.type
_entity.pdbx_description
1 polymer ?
#
loop_
_entity_poly.entity_id
_entity_poly.type
_entity_poly.pdbx_seq_one_letter_code
_entity_poly.pdbx_strand_id
1 'polypeptide(L)'
;MSNTELLSDQATQKVDDLSCSITENVIVSSDQQESALINSQSNSCCKDMSNVDSQVIESKAEADIKPSEDNDFHLIKWIDFNFEYLPILLQNVNGPCPLLAIFNILLLRKRIILDPNRDAISTERVITLLAEHILEHDQSKLSEEDRINYEHNVQDALAVLDKLKTGLDVNLKFDGVDKFEYTPECIIFDLLNIQLFHGWVIDPQDTELRTIVTTDAPSYNQLVEKMIRQRHSEREELVRESLLIEQFLDENRSQLTHYGILQLNQTMRDNQLAVFFRNNHFSTIWKNQVIKKNSLS
;
A
#
# COMPACT_ATOMS: atom_id res chain seq x y z
N MET A 1 -47.24 17.92 -8.03
CA MET A 1 -46.41 17.01 -7.22
C MET A 1 -46.14 15.78 -8.07
N SER A 2 -44.91 15.26 -8.01
CA SER A 2 -44.39 14.10 -8.75
C SER A 2 -43.91 14.35 -10.19
N ASN A 3 -42.62 14.69 -10.27
CA ASN A 3 -41.72 14.39 -11.41
C ASN A 3 -40.23 14.54 -11.00
N THR A 4 -39.95 15.07 -9.81
CA THR A 4 -38.61 15.19 -9.23
C THR A 4 -38.16 13.98 -8.41
N GLU A 5 -39.08 13.13 -7.94
CA GLU A 5 -38.74 11.93 -7.14
C GLU A 5 -38.36 10.71 -8.00
N LEU A 6 -38.73 10.65 -9.29
CA LEU A 6 -38.33 9.54 -10.17
C LEU A 6 -36.89 9.67 -10.73
N LEU A 7 -36.30 10.86 -10.68
CA LEU A 7 -34.94 11.13 -11.17
C LEU A 7 -33.87 10.91 -10.10
N SER A 8 -34.21 10.99 -8.81
CA SER A 8 -33.29 10.63 -7.72
C SER A 8 -33.09 9.12 -7.65
N ASP A 9 -34.16 8.33 -7.79
CA ASP A 9 -34.06 6.87 -7.61
C ASP A 9 -33.28 6.18 -8.74
N GLN A 10 -33.34 6.71 -9.97
CA GLN A 10 -32.53 6.19 -11.09
C GLN A 10 -31.03 6.58 -10.99
N ALA A 11 -30.70 7.64 -10.25
CA ALA A 11 -29.31 8.02 -9.99
C ALA A 11 -28.71 7.16 -8.87
N THR A 12 -29.47 6.91 -7.80
CA THR A 12 -29.03 6.05 -6.68
C THR A 12 -28.82 4.61 -7.12
N GLN A 13 -29.73 4.06 -7.94
CA GLN A 13 -29.62 2.69 -8.45
C GLN A 13 -28.41 2.49 -9.39
N LYS A 14 -28.02 3.53 -10.15
CA LYS A 14 -26.82 3.51 -11.01
C LYS A 14 -25.50 3.62 -10.22
N VAL A 15 -25.53 4.24 -9.05
CA VAL A 15 -24.35 4.35 -8.17
C VAL A 15 -24.13 3.03 -7.43
N ASP A 16 -25.20 2.34 -7.02
CA ASP A 16 -25.13 1.01 -6.41
C ASP A 16 -24.60 -0.05 -7.41
N ASP A 17 -25.04 0.00 -8.67
CA ASP A 17 -24.53 -0.88 -9.74
C ASP A 17 -23.05 -0.62 -10.09
N LEU A 18 -22.58 0.64 -9.98
CA LEU A 18 -21.17 0.99 -10.15
C LEU A 18 -20.32 0.53 -8.95
N SER A 19 -20.87 0.58 -7.74
CA SER A 19 -20.20 0.10 -6.53
C SER A 19 -20.01 -1.42 -6.55
N CYS A 20 -21.01 -2.18 -7.02
CA CYS A 20 -20.92 -3.64 -7.16
C CYS A 20 -19.95 -4.08 -8.27
N SER A 21 -19.88 -3.35 -9.38
CA SER A 21 -18.97 -3.70 -10.50
C SER A 21 -17.50 -3.30 -10.26
N ILE A 22 -17.24 -2.37 -9.34
CA ILE A 22 -15.88 -2.03 -8.89
C ILE A 22 -15.36 -3.05 -7.87
N THR A 23 -16.23 -3.64 -7.05
CA THR A 23 -15.83 -4.69 -6.09
C THR A 23 -15.45 -6.02 -6.74
N GLU A 24 -15.90 -6.30 -7.97
CA GLU A 24 -15.58 -7.56 -8.68
C GLU A 24 -14.21 -7.57 -9.38
N ASN A 25 -13.50 -6.43 -9.49
CA ASN A 25 -12.29 -6.30 -10.32
C ASN A 25 -11.00 -6.00 -9.56
N VAL A 26 -10.98 -6.18 -8.24
CA VAL A 26 -9.73 -6.14 -7.47
C VAL A 26 -9.25 -7.58 -7.30
N ILE A 27 -8.15 -7.95 -7.96
CA ILE A 27 -7.39 -9.14 -7.54
C ILE A 27 -6.69 -8.74 -6.23
N VAL A 28 -7.43 -8.81 -5.12
CA VAL A 28 -6.88 -8.66 -3.78
C VAL A 28 -6.19 -9.97 -3.45
N SER A 29 -4.86 -9.97 -3.36
CA SER A 29 -4.08 -11.09 -2.85
C SER A 29 -4.03 -11.10 -1.32
N SER A 30 -5.19 -11.00 -0.65
CA SER A 30 -5.29 -11.09 0.82
C SER A 30 -6.61 -11.70 1.27
N ASP A 31 -6.64 -13.01 1.46
CA ASP A 31 -7.61 -13.67 2.33
C ASP A 31 -6.98 -13.76 3.73
N GLN A 32 -7.23 -12.80 4.63
CA GLN A 32 -7.13 -13.01 6.08
C GLN A 32 -8.12 -12.16 6.88
N GLN A 33 -8.64 -12.82 7.91
CA GLN A 33 -9.73 -12.43 8.80
C GLN A 33 -9.39 -11.21 9.66
N GLU A 34 -10.36 -10.32 9.79
CA GLU A 34 -10.33 -9.13 10.61
C GLU A 34 -10.40 -9.52 12.10
N SER A 35 -9.29 -9.37 12.83
CA SER A 35 -9.29 -9.40 14.31
C SER A 35 -8.89 -8.03 14.84
N ALA A 36 -9.89 -7.32 15.36
CA ALA A 36 -9.71 -6.05 16.07
C ALA A 36 -8.90 -6.26 17.35
N LEU A 37 -7.75 -5.59 17.46
CA LEU A 37 -7.03 -5.39 18.72
C LEU A 37 -6.64 -3.92 18.83
N ILE A 38 -7.49 -3.21 19.55
CA ILE A 38 -7.26 -1.89 20.14
C ILE A 38 -6.12 -2.05 21.15
N ASN A 39 -5.05 -1.26 21.02
CA ASN A 39 -4.18 -1.01 22.16
C ASN A 39 -3.77 0.46 22.22
N SER A 40 -4.58 1.22 22.95
CA SER A 40 -4.24 2.52 23.52
C SER A 40 -3.34 2.31 24.72
N GLN A 41 -2.09 2.77 24.68
CA GLN A 41 -1.35 3.04 25.93
C GLN A 41 -0.49 4.28 25.80
N SER A 42 -0.94 5.32 26.51
CA SER A 42 -0.10 6.37 27.07
C SER A 42 -0.33 6.43 28.58
N ASN A 43 0.79 6.39 29.31
CA ASN A 43 1.03 6.84 30.69
C ASN A 43 0.58 5.99 31.88
N SER A 44 1.56 5.53 32.66
CA SER A 44 1.93 6.13 33.96
C SER A 44 2.32 5.09 35.03
N CYS A 45 3.28 5.49 35.85
CA CYS A 45 4.10 4.72 36.77
C CYS A 45 3.46 4.29 38.10
N CYS A 46 4.07 3.25 38.67
CA CYS A 46 4.44 3.09 40.10
C CYS A 46 3.38 2.53 41.09
N LYS A 47 3.60 1.29 41.61
CA LYS A 47 4.00 0.97 43.02
C LYS A 47 3.75 -0.50 43.43
N ASP A 48 4.81 -1.09 44.00
CA ASP A 48 4.92 -1.95 45.20
C ASP A 48 4.12 -3.27 45.37
N MET A 49 4.85 -4.39 45.16
CA MET A 49 5.37 -5.34 46.18
C MET A 49 4.43 -6.14 47.13
N SER A 50 4.39 -7.48 46.98
CA SER A 50 4.57 -8.54 48.02
C SER A 50 4.23 -9.94 47.44
N ASN A 51 5.20 -10.88 47.39
CA ASN A 51 5.37 -12.10 48.24
C ASN A 51 4.15 -13.07 48.25
N VAL A 52 4.22 -14.41 48.15
CA VAL A 52 5.28 -15.42 48.32
C VAL A 52 4.71 -16.82 47.98
N ASP A 53 5.60 -17.74 47.58
CA ASP A 53 5.55 -19.22 47.59
C ASP A 53 4.46 -20.03 46.87
N SER A 54 4.88 -20.90 45.94
CA SER A 54 5.13 -22.32 46.26
C SER A 54 5.66 -23.10 45.06
N GLN A 55 6.79 -23.80 45.27
CA GLN A 55 7.37 -24.77 44.36
C GLN A 55 6.57 -26.08 44.36
N VAL A 56 6.25 -26.61 43.18
CA VAL A 56 6.17 -28.06 42.95
C VAL A 56 6.85 -28.36 41.61
N ILE A 57 7.94 -29.12 41.69
CA ILE A 57 8.65 -29.73 40.58
C ILE A 57 7.99 -31.08 40.33
N GLU A 58 7.37 -31.27 39.16
CA GLU A 58 7.24 -32.60 38.57
C GLU A 58 7.55 -32.54 37.07
N SER A 59 8.61 -33.24 36.72
CA SER A 59 9.16 -33.42 35.39
C SER A 59 8.30 -34.37 34.56
N LYS A 60 7.79 -33.90 33.43
CA LYS A 60 7.52 -34.72 32.24
C LYS A 60 8.01 -33.96 31.02
N ALA A 61 8.96 -34.57 30.33
CA ALA A 61 9.50 -34.09 29.07
C ALA A 61 8.43 -34.24 27.98
N GLU A 62 7.69 -33.16 27.74
CA GLU A 62 7.05 -32.90 26.45
C GLU A 62 7.94 -31.88 25.75
N ALA A 63 8.54 -32.30 24.65
CA ALA A 63 9.29 -31.41 23.79
C ALA A 63 8.28 -30.41 23.19
N ASP A 64 8.20 -29.23 23.78
CA ASP A 64 7.60 -28.05 23.17
C ASP A 64 8.36 -27.77 21.86
N ILE A 65 7.81 -28.30 20.77
CA ILE A 65 8.07 -27.76 19.44
C ILE A 65 7.43 -26.39 19.45
N LYS A 66 8.21 -25.36 19.78
CA LYS A 66 7.87 -23.99 19.41
C LYS A 66 7.56 -23.99 17.90
N PRO A 67 6.42 -23.45 17.45
CA PRO A 67 6.25 -23.22 16.02
C PRO A 67 7.39 -22.28 15.61
N SER A 68 8.23 -22.72 14.69
CA SER A 68 9.27 -21.87 14.11
C SER A 68 8.59 -20.69 13.43
N GLU A 69 8.75 -19.49 14.00
CA GLU A 69 8.27 -18.20 13.47
C GLU A 69 9.07 -17.73 12.25
N ASP A 70 9.42 -18.63 11.34
CA ASP A 70 10.21 -18.30 10.15
C ASP A 70 9.51 -18.84 8.90
N ASN A 71 8.44 -18.16 8.51
CA ASN A 71 7.74 -18.41 7.26
C ASN A 71 8.51 -17.73 6.12
N ASP A 72 9.77 -18.13 5.95
CA ASP A 72 10.75 -17.55 5.02
C ASP A 72 10.53 -18.00 3.56
N PHE A 73 9.36 -18.58 3.28
CA PHE A 73 8.95 -19.09 1.98
C PHE A 73 7.57 -18.55 1.57
N HIS A 74 7.44 -18.16 0.31
CA HIS A 74 6.20 -17.71 -0.30
C HIS A 74 5.66 -18.79 -1.24
N LEU A 75 4.37 -19.11 -1.10
CA LEU A 75 3.70 -20.01 -2.04
C LEU A 75 3.54 -19.33 -3.39
N ILE A 76 3.74 -20.12 -4.45
CA ILE A 76 3.54 -19.71 -5.84
C ILE A 76 2.14 -20.15 -6.24
N LYS A 77 1.31 -19.18 -6.63
CA LYS A 77 0.00 -19.44 -7.23
C LYS A 77 0.05 -19.07 -8.70
N TRP A 78 -0.32 -20.00 -9.56
CA TRP A 78 -0.45 -19.75 -10.99
C TRP A 78 -1.88 -19.33 -11.33
N ILE A 79 -2.01 -18.24 -12.08
CA ILE A 79 -3.29 -17.62 -12.42
C ILE A 79 -3.38 -17.35 -13.91
N ASP A 80 -4.60 -17.34 -14.44
CA ASP A 80 -4.89 -16.81 -15.78
C ASP A 80 -4.95 -15.28 -15.69
N PHE A 81 -3.92 -14.61 -16.18
CA PHE A 81 -3.82 -13.16 -16.21
C PHE A 81 -3.60 -12.69 -17.65
N ASN A 82 -4.49 -11.82 -18.14
CA ASN A 82 -4.43 -11.26 -19.50
C ASN A 82 -4.20 -12.34 -20.59
N PHE A 83 -4.96 -13.43 -20.52
CA PHE A 83 -4.90 -14.59 -21.42
C PHE A 83 -3.62 -15.44 -21.32
N GLU A 84 -2.84 -15.29 -20.25
CA GLU A 84 -1.59 -16.02 -20.03
C GLU A 84 -1.56 -16.65 -18.63
N TYR A 85 -0.96 -17.84 -18.53
CA TYR A 85 -0.80 -18.54 -17.25
C TYR A 85 0.49 -18.09 -16.57
N LEU A 86 0.35 -17.26 -15.53
CA LEU A 86 1.46 -16.55 -14.90
C LEU A 86 1.51 -16.78 -13.38
N PRO A 87 2.71 -16.85 -12.78
CA PRO A 87 2.84 -17.02 -11.34
C PRO A 87 2.67 -15.70 -10.61
N ILE A 88 2.11 -15.79 -9.40
CA ILE A 88 2.14 -14.74 -8.37
C ILE A 88 2.60 -15.37 -7.05
N LEU A 89 3.27 -14.58 -6.23
CA LEU A 89 3.67 -14.94 -4.88
C LEU A 89 2.57 -14.54 -3.90
N LEU A 90 2.22 -15.48 -3.02
CA LEU A 90 1.28 -15.25 -1.93
C LEU A 90 2.02 -14.79 -0.68
N GLN A 91 1.34 -13.91 0.07
CA GLN A 91 1.85 -13.40 1.33
C GLN A 91 1.47 -14.32 2.50
N ASN A 92 2.41 -14.50 3.43
CA ASN A 92 2.17 -15.09 4.75
C ASN A 92 1.72 -14.01 5.75
N VAL A 93 1.20 -14.42 6.91
CA VAL A 93 0.90 -13.49 8.03
C VAL A 93 2.14 -12.64 8.31
N ASN A 94 2.01 -11.31 8.32
CA ASN A 94 3.12 -10.35 8.51
C ASN A 94 4.26 -10.42 7.47
N GLY A 95 4.01 -11.00 6.29
CA GLY A 95 5.02 -11.12 5.23
C GLY A 95 5.43 -9.78 4.59
N PRO A 96 6.52 -9.78 3.81
CA PRO A 96 7.15 -8.60 3.22
C PRO A 96 6.31 -8.03 2.05
N CYS A 97 5.18 -7.41 2.35
CA CYS A 97 4.25 -6.91 1.34
C CYS A 97 4.86 -5.96 0.29
N PRO A 98 5.81 -5.05 0.61
CA PRO A 98 6.43 -4.20 -0.41
C PRO A 98 7.22 -5.04 -1.42
N LEU A 99 7.99 -6.02 -0.93
CA LEU A 99 8.75 -6.95 -1.77
C LEU A 99 7.83 -7.71 -2.71
N LEU A 100 6.77 -8.32 -2.17
CA LEU A 100 5.85 -9.15 -2.95
C LEU A 100 5.05 -8.32 -3.96
N ALA A 101 4.63 -7.10 -3.59
CA ALA A 101 3.90 -6.22 -4.50
C ALA A 101 4.75 -5.83 -5.72
N ILE A 102 6.03 -5.54 -5.51
CA ILE A 102 7.00 -5.28 -6.59
C ILE A 102 7.23 -6.55 -7.43
N PHE A 103 7.54 -7.66 -6.77
CA PHE A 103 7.93 -8.89 -7.44
C PHE A 103 6.79 -9.46 -8.30
N ASN A 104 5.55 -9.43 -7.80
CA ASN A 104 4.38 -9.85 -8.56
C ASN A 104 4.18 -9.01 -9.83
N ILE A 105 4.48 -7.71 -9.80
CA ILE A 105 4.44 -6.89 -11.02
C ILE A 105 5.49 -7.37 -12.03
N LEU A 106 6.70 -7.71 -11.58
CA LEU A 106 7.75 -8.21 -12.47
C LEU A 106 7.42 -9.58 -13.08
N LEU A 107 6.79 -10.47 -12.30
CA LEU A 107 6.27 -11.75 -12.79
C LEU A 107 5.17 -11.54 -13.83
N LEU A 108 4.18 -10.69 -13.53
CA LEU A 108 3.07 -10.40 -14.44
C LEU A 108 3.51 -9.64 -15.70
N ARG A 109 4.61 -8.88 -15.64
CA ARG A 109 5.26 -8.26 -16.80
C ARG A 109 6.21 -9.20 -17.54
N LYS A 110 6.37 -10.45 -17.08
CA LYS A 110 7.34 -11.44 -17.60
C LYS A 110 8.78 -10.94 -17.64
N ARG A 111 9.14 -10.04 -16.72
CA ARG A 111 10.51 -9.55 -16.54
C ARG A 111 11.34 -10.52 -15.71
N ILE A 112 10.69 -11.26 -14.82
CA ILE A 112 11.25 -12.39 -14.09
C ILE A 112 10.42 -13.62 -14.43
N ILE A 113 11.08 -14.75 -14.70
CA ILE A 113 10.44 -16.02 -15.05
C ILE A 113 10.84 -17.04 -13.99
N LEU A 114 9.84 -17.67 -13.36
CA LEU A 114 10.04 -18.76 -12.42
C LEU A 114 9.89 -20.12 -13.11
N ASP A 115 10.51 -21.14 -12.52
CA ASP A 115 10.35 -22.54 -12.96
C ASP A 115 8.90 -22.99 -12.74
N PRO A 116 8.20 -23.48 -13.78
CA PRO A 116 6.83 -23.97 -13.69
C PRO A 116 6.60 -25.10 -12.68
N ASN A 117 7.64 -25.84 -12.32
CA ASN A 117 7.53 -26.98 -11.40
C ASN A 117 7.73 -26.59 -9.92
N ARG A 118 7.86 -25.29 -9.61
CA ARG A 118 8.01 -24.80 -8.24
C ARG A 118 6.70 -24.28 -7.68
N ASP A 119 6.39 -24.74 -6.47
CA ASP A 119 5.20 -24.31 -5.72
C ASP A 119 5.53 -23.31 -4.60
N ALA A 120 6.82 -23.07 -4.32
CA ALA A 120 7.27 -22.12 -3.31
C ALA A 120 8.66 -21.53 -3.65
N ILE A 121 8.95 -20.36 -3.08
CA ILE A 121 10.23 -19.66 -3.21
C ILE A 121 10.62 -18.98 -1.88
N SER A 122 11.91 -19.01 -1.50
CA SER A 122 12.36 -18.33 -0.28
C SER A 122 12.47 -16.82 -0.44
N THR A 123 12.28 -16.06 0.64
CA THR A 123 12.48 -14.60 0.68
C THR A 123 13.86 -14.21 0.14
N GLU A 124 14.90 -14.93 0.57
CA GLU A 124 16.28 -14.72 0.10
C GLU A 124 16.40 -14.87 -1.43
N ARG A 125 15.75 -15.89 -2.01
CA ARG A 125 15.79 -16.08 -3.47
C ARG A 125 15.00 -15.01 -4.19
N VAL A 126 13.87 -14.56 -3.66
CA VAL A 126 13.10 -13.43 -4.22
C VAL A 126 13.98 -12.17 -4.30
N ILE A 127 14.73 -11.87 -3.25
CA ILE A 127 15.59 -10.69 -3.21
C ILE A 127 16.80 -10.84 -4.13
N THR A 128 17.39 -12.03 -4.19
CA THR A 128 18.48 -12.32 -5.11
C THR A 128 18.03 -12.12 -6.56
N LEU A 129 16.85 -12.65 -6.93
CA LEU A 129 16.27 -12.46 -8.27
C LEU A 129 15.94 -10.98 -8.56
N LEU A 130 15.47 -10.24 -7.56
CA LEU A 130 15.19 -8.82 -7.70
C LEU A 130 16.49 -8.01 -7.92
N ALA A 131 17.55 -8.32 -7.16
CA ALA A 131 18.87 -7.71 -7.31
C ALA A 131 19.50 -8.04 -8.67
N GLU A 132 19.46 -9.31 -9.09
CA GLU A 132 19.88 -9.77 -10.42
C GLU A 132 19.15 -8.94 -11.50
N HIS A 133 17.82 -8.79 -11.39
CA HIS A 133 17.03 -8.02 -12.35
C HIS A 133 17.40 -6.52 -12.39
N ILE A 134 17.66 -5.90 -11.24
CA ILE A 134 18.08 -4.49 -11.15
C ILE A 134 19.43 -4.26 -11.86
N LEU A 135 20.33 -5.25 -11.79
CA LEU A 135 21.65 -5.19 -12.41
C LEU A 135 21.63 -5.45 -13.93
N GLU A 136 20.60 -6.12 -14.45
CA GLU A 136 20.49 -6.57 -15.85
C GLU A 136 20.12 -5.49 -16.89
N HIS A 137 20.28 -4.20 -16.57
CA HIS A 137 19.86 -3.12 -17.48
C HIS A 137 20.85 -2.85 -18.63
N ASP A 138 20.30 -2.73 -19.85
CA ASP A 138 21.07 -2.36 -21.05
C ASP A 138 21.43 -0.86 -21.02
N GLN A 139 22.67 -0.56 -20.65
CA GLN A 139 23.22 0.80 -20.61
C GLN A 139 23.64 1.34 -21.99
N SER A 140 23.53 0.56 -23.07
CA SER A 140 24.09 0.90 -24.38
C SER A 140 23.50 2.16 -25.04
N LYS A 141 22.36 2.64 -24.53
CA LYS A 141 21.62 3.78 -25.09
C LYS A 141 21.69 5.06 -24.26
N LEU A 142 22.39 5.04 -23.12
CA LEU A 142 22.44 6.17 -22.17
C LEU A 142 23.62 7.09 -22.47
N SER A 143 23.44 8.39 -22.24
CA SER A 143 24.56 9.35 -22.24
C SER A 143 25.50 9.08 -21.06
N GLU A 144 26.71 9.64 -21.08
CA GLU A 144 27.68 9.45 -19.98
C GLU A 144 27.14 9.95 -18.63
N GLU A 145 26.45 11.10 -18.63
CA GLU A 145 25.80 11.65 -17.43
C GLU A 145 24.65 10.77 -16.94
N ASP A 146 23.81 10.28 -17.87
CA ASP A 146 22.71 9.38 -17.52
C ASP A 146 23.20 8.03 -16.99
N ARG A 147 24.36 7.55 -17.46
CA ARG A 147 24.98 6.32 -16.94
C ARG A 147 25.44 6.48 -15.50
N ILE A 148 26.08 7.59 -15.16
CA ILE A 148 26.53 7.87 -13.79
C ILE A 148 25.33 7.97 -12.85
N ASN A 149 24.30 8.72 -13.25
CA ASN A 149 23.06 8.86 -12.47
C ASN A 149 22.37 7.50 -12.29
N TYR A 150 22.32 6.67 -13.33
CA TYR A 150 21.77 5.32 -13.26
C TYR A 150 22.57 4.43 -12.30
N GLU A 151 23.91 4.44 -12.40
CA GLU A 151 24.77 3.64 -11.51
C GLU A 151 24.59 4.04 -10.04
N HIS A 152 24.45 5.34 -9.75
CA HIS A 152 24.14 5.82 -8.41
C HIS A 152 22.78 5.31 -7.92
N ASN A 153 21.73 5.43 -8.74
CA ASN A 153 20.39 4.95 -8.41
C ASN A 153 20.36 3.43 -8.17
N VAL A 154 21.14 2.66 -8.91
CA VAL A 154 21.29 1.21 -8.70
C VAL A 154 21.94 0.94 -7.34
N GLN A 155 23.01 1.64 -6.99
CA GLN A 155 23.66 1.46 -5.69
C GLN A 155 22.72 1.79 -4.52
N ASP A 156 21.98 2.90 -4.63
CA ASP A 156 20.98 3.28 -3.64
C ASP A 156 19.85 2.25 -3.52
N ALA A 157 19.35 1.74 -4.66
CA ALA A 157 18.32 0.71 -4.68
C ALA A 157 18.79 -0.60 -4.01
N LEU A 158 20.02 -1.03 -4.29
CA LEU A 158 20.60 -2.22 -3.66
C LEU A 158 20.78 -2.05 -2.15
N ALA A 159 21.13 -0.84 -1.69
CA ALA A 159 21.27 -0.53 -0.27
C ALA A 159 19.95 -0.59 0.52
N VAL A 160 18.80 -0.40 -0.15
CA VAL A 160 17.47 -0.46 0.48
C VAL A 160 16.73 -1.79 0.28
N LEU A 161 17.27 -2.74 -0.49
CA LEU A 161 16.60 -4.02 -0.79
C LEU A 161 16.20 -4.80 0.46
N ASP A 162 17.07 -4.85 1.47
CA ASP A 162 16.78 -5.57 2.72
C ASP A 162 15.61 -4.94 3.49
N LYS A 163 15.36 -3.64 3.35
CA LYS A 163 14.21 -2.97 4.00
C LYS A 163 12.88 -3.49 3.48
N LEU A 164 12.81 -3.96 2.23
CA LEU A 164 11.59 -4.55 1.66
C LEU A 164 11.13 -5.80 2.42
N LYS A 165 12.04 -6.48 3.15
CA LYS A 165 11.72 -7.62 4.02
C LYS A 165 10.91 -7.20 5.24
N THR A 166 11.31 -6.09 5.86
CA THR A 166 10.83 -5.70 7.20
C THR A 166 9.76 -4.62 7.17
N GLY A 167 9.71 -3.83 6.09
CA GLY A 167 8.78 -2.72 5.94
C GLY A 167 9.40 -1.58 5.16
N LEU A 168 8.58 -0.91 4.33
CA LEU A 168 9.00 0.23 3.53
C LEU A 168 8.31 1.49 4.06
N ASP A 169 9.10 2.45 4.50
CA ASP A 169 8.59 3.72 5.00
C ASP A 169 8.16 4.62 3.84
N VAL A 170 6.87 4.93 3.79
CA VAL A 170 6.29 5.88 2.83
C VAL A 170 5.52 6.95 3.58
N ASN A 171 5.62 8.18 3.11
CA ASN A 171 4.90 9.32 3.70
C ASN A 171 4.11 10.02 2.59
N LEU A 172 2.82 9.77 2.53
CA LEU A 172 1.96 10.27 1.45
C LEU A 172 1.55 11.73 1.67
N LYS A 173 1.04 12.36 0.60
CA LYS A 173 0.39 13.67 0.62
C LYS A 173 -1.08 13.51 0.22
N PHE A 174 -1.93 14.46 0.60
CA PHE A 174 -3.38 14.31 0.45
C PHE A 174 -3.97 14.98 -0.80
N ASP A 175 -3.11 15.54 -1.67
CA ASP A 175 -3.48 16.34 -2.84
C ASP A 175 -3.44 15.55 -4.17
N GLY A 176 -3.02 14.29 -4.16
CA GLY A 176 -3.11 13.42 -5.32
C GLY A 176 -2.71 11.97 -5.04
N VAL A 177 -3.29 11.03 -5.78
CA VAL A 177 -3.04 9.57 -5.62
C VAL A 177 -1.59 9.12 -5.86
N ASP A 178 -0.78 9.92 -6.54
CA ASP A 178 0.62 9.65 -6.88
C ASP A 178 1.60 10.46 -6.02
N LYS A 179 1.13 11.08 -4.93
CA LYS A 179 1.91 12.06 -4.17
C LYS A 179 2.46 11.47 -2.88
N PHE A 180 3.77 11.35 -2.85
CA PHE A 180 4.55 10.95 -1.68
C PHE A 180 5.66 11.98 -1.42
N GLU A 181 6.07 12.10 -0.17
CA GLU A 181 7.37 12.66 0.17
C GLU A 181 8.45 11.73 -0.37
N TYR A 182 9.49 12.32 -0.96
CA TYR A 182 10.61 11.54 -1.47
C TYR A 182 11.37 10.92 -0.30
N THR A 183 11.39 9.60 -0.25
CA THR A 183 12.24 8.81 0.64
C THR A 183 13.24 8.02 -0.18
N PRO A 184 14.50 7.82 0.27
CA PRO A 184 15.48 7.00 -0.43
C PRO A 184 14.95 5.61 -0.78
N GLU A 185 14.10 5.05 0.07
CA GLU A 185 13.41 3.78 -0.10
C GLU A 185 12.55 3.70 -1.37
N CYS A 186 12.02 4.82 -1.85
CA CYS A 186 11.17 4.86 -3.04
C CYS A 186 11.94 4.71 -4.35
N ILE A 187 13.29 4.84 -4.35
CA ILE A 187 14.12 4.75 -5.56
C ILE A 187 13.91 3.45 -6.33
N ILE A 188 13.55 2.37 -5.63
CA ILE A 188 13.33 1.07 -6.26
C ILE A 188 12.12 1.07 -7.20
N PHE A 189 11.08 1.86 -6.90
CA PHE A 189 9.91 1.99 -7.75
C PHE A 189 10.27 2.68 -9.06
N ASP A 190 11.05 3.76 -8.97
CA ASP A 190 11.53 4.52 -10.12
C ASP A 190 12.43 3.66 -11.01
N LEU A 191 13.40 2.96 -10.40
CA LEU A 191 14.35 2.10 -11.11
C LEU A 191 13.67 0.94 -11.86
N LEU A 192 12.63 0.35 -11.26
CA LEU A 192 11.86 -0.74 -11.85
C LEU A 192 10.72 -0.25 -12.78
N ASN A 193 10.57 1.07 -12.92
CA ASN A 193 9.46 1.69 -13.65
C ASN A 193 8.09 1.16 -13.17
N ILE A 194 7.90 1.18 -11.86
CA ILE A 194 6.69 0.76 -11.17
C ILE A 194 6.10 2.00 -10.49
N GLN A 195 4.88 2.37 -10.85
CA GLN A 195 4.21 3.48 -10.20
C GLN A 195 3.70 3.06 -8.82
N LEU A 196 3.96 3.87 -7.81
CA LEU A 196 3.34 3.77 -6.49
C LEU A 196 2.15 4.73 -6.40
N PHE A 197 1.02 4.24 -5.91
CA PHE A 197 -0.20 5.01 -5.67
C PHE A 197 -0.74 4.80 -4.26
N HIS A 198 -1.57 5.74 -3.79
CA HIS A 198 -2.45 5.57 -2.63
C HIS A 198 -3.84 6.17 -2.94
N GLY A 199 -4.82 5.94 -2.06
CA GLY A 199 -6.18 6.47 -2.23
C GLY A 199 -6.63 7.42 -1.13
N TRP A 200 -5.72 7.81 -0.23
CA TRP A 200 -6.01 8.73 0.87
C TRP A 200 -5.93 10.20 0.41
N VAL A 201 -6.91 10.64 -0.39
CA VAL A 201 -6.92 11.96 -1.03
C VAL A 201 -8.13 12.76 -0.59
N ILE A 202 -7.93 14.04 -0.28
CA ILE A 202 -9.03 14.94 0.11
C ILE A 202 -9.88 15.29 -1.11
N ASP A 203 -11.20 15.25 -0.94
CA ASP A 203 -12.13 15.68 -1.98
C ASP A 203 -12.00 17.20 -2.22
N PRO A 204 -11.72 17.65 -3.45
CA PRO A 204 -11.60 19.06 -3.78
C PRO A 204 -12.86 19.89 -3.51
N GLN A 205 -14.02 19.26 -3.29
CA GLN A 205 -15.26 19.92 -2.85
C GLN A 205 -15.17 20.43 -1.40
N ASP A 206 -14.34 19.81 -0.56
CA ASP A 206 -13.99 20.39 0.74
C ASP A 206 -12.92 21.46 0.53
N THR A 207 -13.36 22.68 0.21
CA THR A 207 -12.47 23.82 -0.04
C THR A 207 -11.60 24.16 1.16
N GLU A 208 -12.13 23.92 2.36
CA GLU A 208 -11.49 24.01 3.68
C GLU A 208 -10.18 23.21 3.70
N LEU A 209 -10.37 21.90 3.75
CA LEU A 209 -9.30 20.91 3.82
C LEU A 209 -8.39 20.99 2.60
N ARG A 210 -8.95 21.19 1.40
CA ARG A 210 -8.16 21.34 0.17
C ARG A 210 -7.15 22.48 0.30
N THR A 211 -7.56 23.63 0.84
CA THR A 211 -6.64 24.76 1.03
C THR A 211 -5.53 24.40 2.01
N ILE A 212 -5.88 23.70 3.11
CA ILE A 212 -4.93 23.26 4.13
C ILE A 212 -3.87 22.30 3.56
N VAL A 213 -4.26 21.36 2.70
CA VAL A 213 -3.35 20.33 2.16
C VAL A 213 -2.68 20.67 0.84
N THR A 214 -3.08 21.76 0.19
CA THR A 214 -2.39 22.28 -1.00
C THR A 214 -1.44 23.42 -0.65
N THR A 215 -1.70 24.15 0.43
CA THR A 215 -0.75 25.13 0.99
C THR A 215 0.46 24.39 1.55
N ASP A 216 1.63 24.59 0.96
CA ASP A 216 2.89 23.90 1.28
C ASP A 216 2.89 22.37 1.06
N ALA A 217 1.77 21.81 0.57
CA ALA A 217 1.57 20.39 0.25
C ALA A 217 2.14 19.43 1.31
N PRO A 218 1.64 19.49 2.58
CA PRO A 218 2.19 18.72 3.68
C PRO A 218 1.99 17.21 3.48
N SER A 219 3.00 16.44 3.85
CA SER A 219 2.89 14.99 4.01
C SER A 219 2.09 14.61 5.26
N TYR A 220 1.72 13.34 5.44
CA TYR A 220 0.99 12.86 6.63
C TYR A 220 1.68 13.30 7.93
N ASN A 221 3.00 13.08 8.05
CA ASN A 221 3.76 13.48 9.24
C ASN A 221 3.68 14.99 9.48
N GLN A 222 3.89 15.80 8.44
CA GLN A 222 3.83 17.26 8.52
C GLN A 222 2.42 17.76 8.88
N LEU A 223 1.39 17.09 8.37
CA LEU A 223 0.00 17.44 8.64
C LEU A 223 -0.39 17.13 10.10
N VAL A 224 0.05 15.99 10.64
CA VAL A 224 -0.15 15.63 12.06
C VAL A 224 0.59 16.60 12.98
N GLU A 225 1.84 16.94 12.67
CA GLU A 225 2.59 17.96 13.42
C GLU A 225 1.90 19.33 13.37
N LYS A 226 1.39 19.72 12.18
CA LYS A 226 0.62 20.94 11.99
C LYS A 226 -0.65 20.94 12.85
N MET A 227 -1.42 19.86 12.84
CA MET A 227 -2.61 19.69 13.67
C MET A 227 -2.31 19.86 15.15
N ILE A 228 -1.28 19.18 15.68
CA ILE A 228 -0.91 19.27 17.11
C ILE A 228 -0.51 20.70 17.49
N ARG A 229 0.33 21.34 16.66
CA ARG A 229 0.78 22.72 16.89
C ARG A 229 -0.37 23.72 16.87
N GLN A 230 -1.29 23.56 15.92
CA GLN A 230 -2.42 24.48 15.74
C GLN A 230 -3.52 24.31 16.79
N ARG A 231 -3.70 23.10 17.35
CA ARG A 231 -4.68 22.80 18.40
C ARG A 231 -4.52 23.68 19.65
N HIS A 232 -3.30 24.09 19.96
CA HIS A 232 -2.97 24.91 21.13
C HIS A 232 -2.75 26.39 20.80
N SER A 233 -3.17 26.84 19.61
CA SER A 233 -3.02 28.23 19.20
C SER A 233 -4.04 29.15 19.87
N GLU A 234 -3.67 30.41 20.10
CA GLU A 234 -4.61 31.48 20.50
C GLU A 234 -5.46 31.98 19.32
N ARG A 235 -5.09 31.65 18.07
CA ARG A 235 -5.83 32.04 16.87
C ARG A 235 -6.94 31.02 16.57
N GLU A 236 -8.19 31.46 16.66
CA GLU A 236 -9.37 30.61 16.42
C GLU A 236 -9.36 29.92 15.05
N GLU A 237 -8.89 30.60 14.01
CA GLU A 237 -8.77 30.03 12.66
C GLU A 237 -7.82 28.82 12.61
N LEU A 238 -6.71 28.85 13.35
CA LEU A 238 -5.76 27.74 13.41
C LEU A 238 -6.33 26.58 14.21
N VAL A 239 -7.02 26.87 15.31
CA VAL A 239 -7.73 25.83 16.08
C VAL A 239 -8.76 25.15 15.19
N ARG A 240 -9.53 25.92 14.40
CA ARG A 240 -10.47 25.38 13.42
C ARG A 240 -9.78 24.49 12.38
N GLU A 241 -8.67 24.92 11.78
CA GLU A 241 -7.91 24.08 10.84
C GLU A 241 -7.52 22.73 11.48
N SER A 242 -7.05 22.75 12.74
CA SER A 242 -6.67 21.52 13.44
C SER A 242 -7.83 20.55 13.65
N LEU A 243 -9.03 21.07 13.92
CA LEU A 243 -10.23 20.24 14.09
C LEU A 243 -10.70 19.62 12.77
N LEU A 244 -10.59 20.36 11.66
CA LEU A 244 -10.89 19.83 10.33
C LEU A 244 -9.93 18.69 9.96
N ILE A 245 -8.63 18.87 10.22
CA ILE A 245 -7.62 17.83 9.98
C ILE A 245 -7.92 16.59 10.84
N GLU A 246 -8.16 16.78 12.14
CA GLU A 246 -8.48 15.67 13.06
C GLU A 246 -9.72 14.90 12.59
N GLN A 247 -10.81 15.61 12.26
CA GLN A 247 -12.02 15.00 11.75
C GLN A 247 -11.77 14.19 10.47
N PHE A 248 -11.04 14.75 9.50
CA PHE A 248 -10.71 14.05 8.26
C PHE A 248 -9.94 12.76 8.51
N LEU A 249 -8.90 12.80 9.35
CA LEU A 249 -8.09 11.64 9.69
C LEU A 249 -8.91 10.58 10.41
N ASP A 250 -9.83 10.98 11.29
CA ASP A 250 -10.70 10.09 12.04
C ASP A 250 -11.78 9.42 11.18
N GLU A 251 -12.38 10.15 10.24
CA GLU A 251 -13.37 9.61 9.31
C GLU A 251 -12.74 8.69 8.26
N ASN A 252 -11.46 8.91 7.93
CA ASN A 252 -10.76 8.20 6.85
C ASN A 252 -9.62 7.30 7.34
N ARG A 253 -9.75 6.70 8.54
CA ARG A 253 -8.75 5.79 9.14
C ARG A 253 -8.35 4.60 8.26
N SER A 254 -9.21 4.21 7.30
CA SER A 254 -8.90 3.13 6.34
C SER A 254 -7.93 3.53 5.23
N GLN A 255 -7.44 4.78 5.24
CA GLN A 255 -6.49 5.35 4.28
C GLN A 255 -6.99 5.30 2.83
N LEU A 256 -8.31 5.40 2.65
CA LEU A 256 -8.95 5.38 1.33
C LEU A 256 -10.20 6.25 1.37
N THR A 257 -10.30 7.19 0.43
CA THR A 257 -11.46 8.05 0.28
C THR A 257 -12.20 7.71 -1.02
N HIS A 258 -13.49 8.07 -1.09
CA HIS A 258 -14.26 7.91 -2.33
C HIS A 258 -13.63 8.68 -3.49
N TYR A 259 -13.25 9.94 -3.25
CA TYR A 259 -12.57 10.77 -4.24
C TYR A 259 -11.23 10.16 -4.68
N GLY A 260 -10.44 9.61 -3.76
CA GLY A 260 -9.17 8.95 -4.07
C GLY A 260 -9.33 7.77 -5.02
N ILE A 261 -10.39 6.96 -4.89
CA ILE A 261 -10.70 5.88 -5.84
C ILE A 261 -11.01 6.45 -7.24
N LEU A 262 -11.84 7.50 -7.31
CA LEU A 262 -12.18 8.14 -8.57
C LEU A 262 -10.95 8.72 -9.27
N GLN A 263 -10.11 9.44 -8.52
CA GLN A 263 -8.87 10.00 -9.05
C GLN A 263 -7.90 8.88 -9.47
N LEU A 264 -7.76 7.80 -8.69
CA LEU A 264 -6.92 6.66 -9.05
C LEU A 264 -7.33 6.05 -10.39
N ASN A 265 -8.63 5.84 -10.58
CA ASN A 265 -9.17 5.30 -11.83
C ASN A 265 -8.86 6.23 -13.02
N GLN A 266 -8.94 7.55 -12.84
CA GLN A 266 -8.61 8.52 -13.88
C GLN A 266 -7.09 8.59 -14.17
N THR A 267 -6.26 8.51 -13.14
CA THR A 267 -4.80 8.65 -13.25
C THR A 267 -4.13 7.39 -13.81
N MET A 268 -4.57 6.20 -13.39
CA MET A 268 -4.02 4.96 -13.89
C MET A 268 -4.33 4.77 -15.37
N ARG A 269 -3.29 4.40 -16.14
CA ARG A 269 -3.45 4.02 -17.54
C ARG A 269 -4.13 2.67 -17.63
N ASP A 270 -4.90 2.49 -18.69
CA ASP A 270 -5.49 1.21 -19.02
C ASP A 270 -4.40 0.13 -19.20
N ASN A 271 -4.67 -1.07 -18.69
CA ASN A 271 -3.77 -2.21 -18.64
C ASN A 271 -2.48 -1.98 -17.82
N GLN A 272 -2.44 -0.94 -16.98
CA GLN A 272 -1.27 -0.65 -16.13
C GLN A 272 -1.27 -1.51 -14.86
N LEU A 273 -0.11 -2.12 -14.59
CA LEU A 273 0.24 -2.67 -13.27
C LEU A 273 0.96 -1.60 -12.43
N ALA A 274 0.59 -1.50 -11.16
CA ALA A 274 1.13 -0.55 -10.20
C ALA A 274 1.12 -1.12 -8.78
N VAL A 275 1.85 -0.48 -7.86
CA VAL A 275 1.77 -0.76 -6.43
C VAL A 275 0.79 0.22 -5.79
N PHE A 276 -0.02 -0.27 -4.88
CA PHE A 276 -1.00 0.51 -4.14
C PHE A 276 -0.74 0.40 -2.64
N PHE A 277 -0.57 1.54 -1.98
CA PHE A 277 -0.42 1.66 -0.54
C PHE A 277 -1.75 2.01 0.11
N ARG A 278 -2.18 1.17 1.06
CA ARG A 278 -3.36 1.41 1.90
C ARG A 278 -3.24 0.64 3.20
N ASN A 279 -3.58 1.29 4.31
CA ASN A 279 -3.62 0.71 5.64
C ASN A 279 -2.31 0.00 6.02
N ASN A 280 -1.19 0.70 5.79
CA ASN A 280 0.17 0.18 6.03
C ASN A 280 0.52 -1.09 5.24
N HIS A 281 -0.17 -1.33 4.13
CA HIS A 281 0.02 -2.49 3.29
C HIS A 281 0.25 -2.09 1.83
N PHE A 282 1.08 -2.85 1.13
CA PHE A 282 1.38 -2.67 -0.28
C PHE A 282 0.76 -3.82 -1.07
N SER A 283 0.00 -3.47 -2.11
CA SER A 283 -0.67 -4.44 -2.98
C SER A 283 -0.29 -4.21 -4.44
N THR A 284 -0.22 -5.28 -5.23
CA THR A 284 -0.20 -5.17 -6.68
C THR A 284 -1.61 -4.89 -7.18
N ILE A 285 -1.79 -3.81 -7.95
CA ILE A 285 -3.07 -3.47 -8.60
C ILE A 285 -2.90 -3.43 -10.11
N TRP A 286 -4.00 -3.70 -10.81
CA TRP A 286 -4.09 -3.65 -12.26
C TRP A 286 -5.36 -2.92 -12.69
N LYS A 287 -5.24 -1.95 -13.59
CA LYS A 287 -6.40 -1.33 -14.22
C LYS A 287 -6.77 -2.11 -15.48
N ASN A 288 -7.77 -2.97 -15.39
CA ASN A 288 -8.31 -3.64 -16.56
C ASN A 288 -9.03 -2.63 -17.47
N GLN A 289 -8.87 -2.78 -18.79
CA GLN A 289 -9.76 -2.11 -19.73
C GLN A 289 -11.18 -2.62 -19.53
N VAL A 290 -12.10 -1.74 -19.15
CA VAL A 290 -13.51 -2.03 -19.33
C VAL A 290 -13.72 -2.12 -20.84
N ILE A 291 -13.84 -3.34 -21.36
CA ILE A 291 -14.40 -3.57 -22.69
C ILE A 291 -15.80 -2.99 -22.61
N LYS A 292 -15.97 -1.73 -23.05
CA LYS A 292 -17.30 -1.19 -23.32
C LYS A 292 -17.85 -2.15 -24.35
N LYS A 293 -18.78 -3.02 -23.94
CA LYS A 293 -19.65 -3.75 -24.85
C LYS A 293 -20.34 -2.66 -25.67
N ASN A 294 -19.74 -2.28 -26.80
CA ASN A 294 -20.46 -1.58 -27.84
C ASN A 294 -21.63 -2.49 -28.12
N SER A 295 -22.80 -2.01 -27.73
CA SER A 295 -24.08 -2.57 -28.08
C SER A 295 -24.01 -2.79 -29.58
N LEU A 296 -23.88 -4.06 -29.98
CA LEU A 296 -24.14 -4.46 -31.36
C LEU A 296 -25.59 -4.05 -31.61
N SER A 297 -25.75 -2.91 -32.26
CA SER A 297 -27.00 -2.44 -32.87
C SER A 297 -27.11 -2.99 -34.27
#